data_AF-A0A6M0J0V8-F1
#
_entry.id   AF-A0A6M0J0V8-F1
#
_cell.length_a   1.000
_cell.length_b   1.000
_cell.length_c   1.000
_cell.angle_alpha   90.00
_cell.angle_beta   90.00
_cell.angle_gamma   90.00
#
_symmetry.space_group_name_H-M   'P 1'
#
loop_
_entity.id
_entity.type
_entity.pdbx_description
1 polymer ?
#
loop_
_entity_poly.entity_id
_entity_poly.type
_entity_poly.pdbx_seq_one_letter_code
_entity_poly.pdbx_strand_id
1 'polypeptide(L)' 'MRILIDTNVVLDFLQEREPFVEDAAKLFAKIDAGEIEGFIAATTITNIYYIVRKAAGA' A
#
# COMPACT_ATOMS: atom_id res chain seq x y z
N MET A 1 3.81 -5.86 -16.19
CA MET A 1 3.19 -4.51 -16.31
C MET A 1 3.70 -3.65 -15.15
N ARG A 2 3.97 -2.35 -15.37
CA ARG A 2 4.46 -1.46 -14.31
C ARG A 2 3.35 -0.54 -13.84
N ILE A 3 3.16 -0.45 -12.52
CA ILE A 3 2.14 0.42 -11.93
C ILE A 3 2.73 1.29 -10.83
N LEU A 4 2.27 2.54 -10.75
CA LEU A 4 2.52 3.39 -9.60
C LEU A 4 1.35 3.24 -8.63
N ILE A 5 1.65 2.85 -7.40
CA ILE A 5 0.68 2.63 -6.33
C ILE A 5 0.57 3.93 -5.54
N ASP A 6 -0.65 4.44 -5.42
CA ASP A 6 -0.91 5.61 -4.57
C ASP A 6 -0.74 5.26 -3.08
N THR A 7 -0.42 6.27 -2.28
CA THR A 7 -0.30 6.15 -0.82
C THR A 7 -1.51 5.45 -0.21
N ASN A 8 -2.72 5.79 -0.65
CA ASN A 8 -3.93 5.25 -0.05
C ASN A 8 -4.07 3.74 -0.24
N VAL A 9 -3.73 3.20 -1.41
CA VAL A 9 -3.80 1.75 -1.67
C VAL A 9 -2.82 1.00 -0.77
N VAL A 10 -1.64 1.56 -0.51
CA VAL A 10 -0.69 0.99 0.45
C VAL A 10 -1.28 1.00 1.85
N LEU A 11 -1.92 2.10 2.25
CA LEU A 11 -2.55 2.21 3.57
C LEU A 11 -3.78 1.29 3.72
N ASP A 12 -4.56 1.08 2.67
CA ASP A 12 -5.69 0.15 2.66
C ASP A 12 -5.24 -1.27 3.00
N PHE A 13 -4.09 -1.67 2.44
CA PHE A 13 -3.45 -2.94 2.75
C PHE A 13 -2.85 -2.97 4.17
N LEU A 14 -2.06 -1.96 4.54
CA LEU A 14 -1.32 -1.96 5.83
C LEU A 14 -2.21 -1.78 7.06
N GLN A 15 -3.35 -1.11 6.92
CA GLN A 15 -4.25 -0.79 8.04
C GLN A 15 -5.60 -1.51 7.95
N GLU A 16 -5.75 -2.43 7.01
CA GLU A 16 -6.98 -3.20 6.77
C GLU A 16 -8.22 -2.29 6.61
N ARG A 17 -8.10 -1.23 5.78
CA ARG A 17 -9.16 -0.23 5.64
C ARG A 17 -10.29 -0.71 4.73
N GLU A 18 -11.49 -0.82 5.29
CA GLU A 18 -12.71 -1.05 4.53
C GLU A 18 -13.13 0.20 3.72
N PRO A 19 -13.67 0.05 2.50
CA PRO A 19 -14.02 -1.20 1.82
C PRO A 19 -12.91 -1.78 0.91
N PHE A 20 -11.71 -1.21 0.91
CA PHE A 20 -10.72 -1.45 -0.16
C PHE A 20 -9.64 -2.48 0.17
N VAL A 21 -9.63 -2.99 1.41
CA VAL A 21 -8.63 -3.95 1.87
C VAL A 21 -8.54 -5.20 0.99
N GLU A 22 -9.67 -5.75 0.55
CA GLU A 22 -9.66 -6.96 -0.29
C GLU A 22 -9.02 -6.72 -1.66
N ASP A 23 -9.30 -5.57 -2.27
CA ASP A 23 -8.76 -5.22 -3.58
C ASP A 23 -7.27 -4.88 -3.49
N ALA A 24 -6.86 -4.17 -2.42
CA ALA A 24 -5.46 -3.92 -2.14
C ALA A 24 -4.69 -5.23 -1.90
N ALA A 25 -5.25 -6.17 -1.13
CA ALA A 25 -4.63 -7.48 -0.89
C ALA A 25 -4.45 -8.28 -2.19
N LYS A 26 -5.46 -8.31 -3.07
CA LYS A 26 -5.35 -8.94 -4.40
C LYS A 26 -4.26 -8.28 -5.26
N LEU A 27 -4.14 -6.95 -5.20
CA LEU A 27 -3.08 -6.23 -5.91
C LEU A 27 -1.69 -6.64 -5.43
N PHE A 28 -1.46 -6.64 -4.11
CA PHE A 28 -0.17 -7.03 -3.53
C PHE A 28 0.15 -8.51 -3.76
N ALA A 29 -0.84 -9.40 -3.78
CA ALA A 29 -0.63 -10.81 -4.13
C ALA A 29 -0.11 -10.98 -5.57
N LYS A 30 -0.58 -10.18 -6.53
CA LYS A 30 -0.06 -10.20 -7.91
C LYS A 30 1.36 -9.65 -8.02
N ILE A 31 1.72 -8.68 -7.17
CA ILE A 31 3.08 -8.16 -7.10
C ILE A 31 4.01 -9.23 -6.53
N ASP A 32 3.60 -9.91 -5.45
CA ASP A 32 4.34 -11.00 -4.81
C ASP A 32 4.53 -12.20 -5.75
N ALA A 33 3.51 -12.51 -6.57
CA ALA A 33 3.58 -13.51 -7.63
C ALA A 33 4.47 -13.11 -8.84
N GLY A 34 4.99 -11.87 -8.88
CA GLY A 34 5.82 -11.37 -9.98
C GLY A 34 5.05 -11.04 -11.28
N GLU A 35 3.71 -11.03 -11.24
CA GLU A 35 2.88 -10.70 -12.41
C GLU A 35 2.90 -9.19 -12.73
N ILE A 36 3.09 -8.37 -11.68
CA ILE A 36 3.07 -6.91 -11.73
C ILE A 36 4.29 -6.36 -11.01
N GLU A 37 4.92 -5.34 -11.59
CA GLU A 37 5.98 -4.57 -10.94
C GLU A 37 5.37 -3.30 -10.34
N GLY A 38 5.32 -3.24 -9.00
CA GLY A 38 4.73 -2.13 -8.24
C GLY A 38 5.78 -1.11 -7.81
N PHE A 39 5.48 0.18 -8.02
CA PHE A 39 6.30 1.30 -7.58
C PHE A 39 5.51 2.20 -6.63
N ILE A 40 6.21 2.87 -5.73
CA ILE A 40 5.66 4.00 -4.95
C ILE A 40 6.56 5.22 -5.16
N ALA A 41 6.00 6.42 -5.04
CA ALA A 41 6.81 7.62 -5.08
C ALA A 41 7.75 7.66 -3.85
N ALA A 42 9.01 8.04 -4.03
CA ALA A 42 9.97 8.09 -2.93
C ALA A 42 9.50 8.99 -1.76
N THR A 43 8.83 10.11 -2.08
CA THR A 43 8.24 11.03 -1.10
C THR A 43 7.09 10.40 -0.29
N THR A 44 6.47 9.34 -0.79
CA THR A 44 5.35 8.66 -0.13
C THR A 44 5.83 7.76 1.01
N ILE A 45 7.09 7.31 1.00
CA ILE A 45 7.65 6.45 2.06
C ILE A 45 7.53 7.13 3.42
N THR A 46 7.89 8.41 3.52
CA THR A 46 7.79 9.17 4.78
C THR A 46 6.34 9.37 5.20
N ASN A 47 5.42 9.58 4.25
CA ASN A 47 4.00 9.73 4.54
C ASN A 47 3.41 8.43 5.11
N ILE A 48 3.71 7.29 4.49
CA ILE A 48 3.30 5.97 5.00
C ILE A 48 3.80 5.78 6.43
N TYR A 49 5.09 6.04 6.68
CA TYR A 49 5.67 5.92 8.01
C TYR A 49 4.91 6.75 9.07
N TYR A 50 4.69 8.05 8.80
CA TYR A 50 4.02 8.92 9.77
C TYR A 50 2.57 8.50 10.03
N ILE A 51 1.83 8.09 8.99
CA ILE A 51 0.43 7.70 9.11
C ILE A 51 0.31 6.38 9.89
N VAL A 52 1.11 5.37 9.53
CA VAL A 52 1.09 4.06 10.20
C VAL A 52 1.55 4.18 11.65
N ARG A 53 2.64 4.91 11.92
CA ARG A 53 3.12 5.15 13.29
C ARG A 53 2.04 5.80 14.15
N LYS A 54 1.39 6.84 13.64
CA LYS A 54 0.33 7.55 14.36
C LYS A 54 -0.86 6.65 14.66
N ALA A 55 -1.25 5.79 13.72
CA ALA A 55 -2.33 4.82 13.92
C ALA A 55 -1.99 3.77 15.00
N ALA A 56 -0.70 3.39 15.12
CA ALA A 56 -0.23 2.47 16.15
C ALA A 56 -0.09 3.09 17.56
N GLY A 57 -0.35 4.39 17.73
CA GLY A 57 -0.29 5.09 19.02
C GLY A 57 1.12 5.41 19.54
N ALA A 58 2.13 5.40 18.66
CA ALA A 58 3.55 5.63 18.99
C ALA A 58 4.08 7.01 18.60
#